data_AF-A0AAE3PHZ9-F1
#
_entry.id   AF-A0AAE3PHZ9-F1
#
_cell.length_a   1.000
_cell.length_b   1.000
_cell.length_c   1.000
_cell.angle_alpha   90.00
_cell.angle_beta   90.00
_cell.angle_gamma   90.00
#
_symmetry.space_group_name_H-M   'P 1'
#
loop_
_entity.id
_entity.type
_entity.pdbx_description
1 polymer ?
#
loop_
_entity_poly.entity_id
_entity_poly.type
_entity_poly.pdbx_seq_one_letter_code
_entity_poly.pdbx_strand_id
1 'polypeptide(L)'
;MGVGFAAATVVVAGARFAGDPSLLTQGGLWGLVAALGIDSLSALASAVKAGDDDVTVAVESDFRDRSDGWRGFLDSYEVPEDVQSALIENTRTVENTETRYEQITTPDVDLIQGLTVDAWIDVHDLDILADPDNFFPIYNPAPMVNGRTATEHPELIDTLDAIGPTLGDASEMRKLVRQVKVGNKDPRIVAREHLASSGLL
;
A
#
# COMPACT_ATOMS: atom_id res chain seq x y z
N MET A 1 13.70 24.04 -32.36
CA MET A 1 13.20 22.65 -32.26
C MET A 1 13.33 22.22 -30.82
N GLY A 2 12.22 22.18 -30.08
CA GLY A 2 12.20 21.64 -28.72
C GLY A 2 12.21 20.12 -28.80
N VAL A 3 13.19 19.49 -28.16
CA VAL A 3 13.27 18.03 -28.06
C VAL A 3 12.26 17.62 -26.99
N GLY A 4 11.07 17.20 -27.42
CA GLY A 4 10.10 16.60 -26.53
C GLY A 4 10.64 15.25 -26.05
N PHE A 5 10.92 15.12 -24.76
CA PHE A 5 11.14 13.82 -24.14
C PHE A 5 9.79 13.09 -24.09
N ALA A 6 9.51 12.29 -25.11
CA ALA A 6 8.44 11.29 -25.02
C ALA A 6 8.98 10.12 -24.18
N ALA A 7 8.56 10.01 -22.93
CA ALA A 7 8.65 8.75 -22.21
C ALA A 7 7.52 7.85 -22.73
N ALA A 8 7.86 6.64 -23.17
CA ALA A 8 6.85 5.63 -23.42
C ALA A 8 6.57 4.94 -22.08
N THR A 9 5.39 5.23 -21.50
CA THR A 9 4.90 4.51 -20.33
C THR A 9 4.12 3.29 -20.82
N VAL A 10 4.58 2.10 -20.47
CA VAL A 10 3.77 0.90 -20.63
C VAL A 10 2.99 0.70 -19.33
N VAL A 11 1.70 1.00 -19.38
CA VAL A 11 0.80 0.76 -18.24
C VAL A 11 0.26 -0.66 -18.34
N VAL A 12 0.54 -1.49 -17.34
CA VAL A 12 -0.19 -2.74 -17.12
C VAL A 12 -1.60 -2.35 -16.67
N ALA A 13 -2.54 -2.33 -17.60
CA ALA A 13 -3.92 -1.97 -17.32
C ALA A 13 -4.66 -3.17 -16.69
N GLY A 14 -5.29 -2.96 -15.53
CA GLY A 14 -6.43 -3.81 -15.12
C GLY A 14 -6.47 -4.35 -13.69
N ALA A 15 -5.43 -4.22 -12.85
CA ALA A 15 -5.58 -4.51 -11.42
C ALA A 15 -4.74 -3.59 -10.53
N ARG A 16 -5.05 -3.57 -9.23
CA ARG A 16 -4.30 -2.84 -8.21
C ARG A 16 -3.15 -3.73 -7.76
N PHE A 17 -1.95 -3.38 -8.19
CA PHE A 17 -0.87 -4.34 -8.27
C PHE A 17 0.25 -4.10 -7.27
N ALA A 18 0.56 -2.89 -6.82
CA ALA A 18 1.68 -2.78 -5.87
C ALA A 18 1.76 -1.48 -5.06
N GLY A 19 1.67 -1.64 -3.74
CA GLY A 19 2.18 -0.62 -2.80
C GLY A 19 1.27 0.59 -2.68
N ASP A 20 -0.01 0.42 -2.98
CA ASP A 20 -1.04 1.36 -2.55
C ASP A 20 -0.90 1.58 -1.03
N PRO A 21 -0.89 2.84 -0.56
CA PRO A 21 -1.07 3.10 0.84
C PRO A 21 -2.37 2.47 1.32
N SER A 22 -2.36 2.01 2.57
CA SER A 22 -3.54 1.43 3.20
C SER A 22 -3.48 1.62 4.70
N LEU A 23 -4.62 1.33 5.36
CA LEU A 23 -4.70 1.15 6.80
C LEU A 23 -4.76 -0.34 7.11
N LEU A 24 -3.92 -0.76 8.04
CA LEU A 24 -3.79 -2.14 8.48
C LEU A 24 -4.28 -2.27 9.92
N THR A 25 -4.85 -3.41 10.24
CA THR A 25 -5.27 -3.76 11.60
C THR A 25 -4.73 -5.15 12.00
N GLN A 26 -4.80 -5.49 13.29
CA GLN A 26 -4.45 -6.83 13.75
C GLN A 26 -5.39 -7.87 13.11
N GLY A 27 -4.83 -8.98 12.64
CA GLY A 27 -5.63 -10.07 12.09
C GLY A 27 -6.47 -10.80 13.13
N GLY A 28 -7.64 -11.29 12.70
CA GLY A 28 -8.52 -12.13 13.51
C GLY A 28 -9.52 -11.38 14.38
N LEU A 29 -10.16 -12.09 15.33
CA LEU A 29 -11.32 -11.59 16.09
C LEU A 29 -10.96 -10.72 17.32
N TRP A 30 -9.67 -10.44 17.54
CA TRP A 30 -9.17 -9.81 18.77
C TRP A 30 -8.73 -8.39 18.48
N GLY A 31 -9.63 -7.42 18.65
CA GLY A 31 -9.36 -6.00 18.46
C GLY A 31 -10.64 -5.20 18.32
N LEU A 32 -10.61 -3.89 18.62
CA LEU A 32 -11.78 -3.01 18.50
C LEU A 32 -12.33 -3.04 17.06
N VAL A 33 -11.44 -2.95 16.07
CA VAL A 33 -11.76 -2.97 14.63
C VAL A 33 -12.50 -4.26 14.25
N ALA A 34 -12.01 -5.42 14.69
CA ALA A 34 -12.66 -6.71 14.47
C ALA A 34 -13.99 -6.84 15.22
N ALA A 35 -14.06 -6.36 16.47
CA ALA A 35 -15.28 -6.38 17.28
C ALA A 35 -16.39 -5.51 16.69
N LEU A 36 -16.02 -4.39 16.05
CA LEU A 36 -16.92 -3.49 15.32
C LEU A 36 -17.21 -3.97 13.88
N GLY A 37 -16.54 -5.03 13.41
CA GLY A 37 -16.70 -5.55 12.05
C GLY A 37 -16.21 -4.59 10.96
N ILE A 38 -15.20 -3.77 11.27
CA ILE A 38 -14.61 -2.81 10.34
C ILE A 38 -13.61 -3.54 9.45
N ASP A 39 -13.97 -3.73 8.18
CA ASP A 39 -13.15 -4.41 7.15
C ASP A 39 -12.76 -3.50 5.98
N SER A 40 -13.21 -2.24 6.01
CA SER A 40 -13.06 -1.28 4.92
C SER A 40 -12.94 0.15 5.43
N LEU A 41 -12.36 1.02 4.62
CA LEU A 41 -12.26 2.45 4.90
C LEU A 41 -13.64 3.10 5.07
N SER A 42 -14.63 2.71 4.26
CA SER A 42 -16.01 3.20 4.38
C SER A 42 -16.69 2.72 5.67
N ALA A 43 -16.41 1.48 6.11
CA ALA A 43 -16.89 0.99 7.41
C ALA A 43 -16.23 1.75 8.58
N LEU A 44 -14.92 1.99 8.51
CA LEU A 44 -14.18 2.79 9.49
C LEU A 44 -14.77 4.20 9.59
N ALA A 45 -14.96 4.86 8.46
CA ALA A 45 -15.56 6.19 8.41
C ALA A 45 -16.97 6.21 9.01
N SER A 46 -17.77 5.18 8.76
CA SER A 46 -19.12 5.06 9.31
C SER A 46 -19.10 4.89 10.83
N ALA A 47 -18.19 4.07 11.36
CA ALA A 47 -18.04 3.84 12.79
C ALA A 47 -17.62 5.12 13.53
N VAL A 48 -16.57 5.82 13.08
CA VAL A 48 -16.12 7.05 13.74
C VAL A 48 -17.19 8.16 13.69
N LYS A 49 -17.97 8.24 12.61
CA LYS A 49 -19.12 9.17 12.51
C LYS A 49 -20.26 8.82 13.48
N ALA A 50 -20.43 7.55 13.80
CA ALA A 50 -21.44 7.09 14.74
C ALA A 50 -21.04 7.32 16.21
N GLY A 51 -19.82 7.80 16.46
CA GLY A 51 -19.27 8.04 17.80
C GLY A 51 -18.41 6.90 18.33
N ASP A 52 -18.04 5.93 17.49
CA ASP A 52 -17.02 4.92 17.81
C ASP A 52 -15.63 5.48 17.45
N ASP A 53 -15.25 6.60 18.06
CA ASP A 53 -14.04 7.37 17.76
C ASP A 53 -12.84 7.05 18.68
N ASP A 54 -12.97 6.06 19.56
CA ASP A 54 -11.88 5.53 20.41
C ASP A 54 -10.94 4.58 19.63
N VAL A 55 -10.69 4.91 18.35
CA VAL A 55 -9.77 4.17 17.48
C VAL A 55 -8.41 4.83 17.54
N THR A 56 -7.38 4.09 17.96
CA THR A 56 -6.00 4.61 17.99
C THR A 56 -5.27 4.26 16.71
N VAL A 57 -4.75 5.28 16.03
CA VAL A 57 -4.02 5.15 14.76
C VAL A 57 -2.55 5.53 14.95
N ALA A 58 -1.62 4.73 14.39
CA ALA A 58 -0.21 5.09 14.30
C ALA A 58 0.28 5.19 12.84
N VAL A 59 0.76 6.36 12.44
CA VAL A 59 1.17 6.68 11.07
C VAL A 59 2.47 7.47 11.03
N GLU A 60 3.12 7.56 9.87
CA GLU A 60 4.22 8.51 9.68
C GLU A 60 3.69 9.96 9.72
N SER A 61 4.53 10.89 10.16
CA SER A 61 4.11 12.29 10.41
C SER A 61 3.61 13.00 9.15
N ASP A 62 4.20 12.70 8.00
CA ASP A 62 3.78 13.23 6.70
C ASP A 62 2.44 12.63 6.26
N PHE A 63 2.24 11.32 6.43
CA PHE A 63 0.98 10.65 6.13
C PHE A 63 -0.17 11.15 7.00
N ARG A 64 0.10 11.56 8.25
CA ARG A 64 -0.91 12.17 9.10
C ARG A 64 -1.56 13.40 8.44
N ASP A 65 -0.74 14.22 7.78
CA ASP A 65 -1.10 15.57 7.37
C ASP A 65 -1.38 15.72 5.86
N ARG A 66 -0.95 14.79 5.00
CA ARG A 66 -1.17 14.84 3.54
C ARG A 66 -2.64 14.69 3.14
N SER A 67 -3.01 15.27 2.00
CA SER A 67 -4.39 15.25 1.45
C SER A 67 -4.86 13.87 0.97
N ASP A 68 -3.92 12.96 0.71
CA ASP A 68 -4.14 11.54 0.40
C ASP A 68 -3.65 10.63 1.54
N GLY A 69 -3.54 11.21 2.75
CA GLY A 69 -3.17 10.54 3.99
C GLY A 69 -4.33 10.51 5.00
N TRP A 70 -4.02 10.43 6.29
CA TRP A 70 -5.03 10.27 7.35
C TRP A 70 -6.02 11.43 7.44
N ARG A 71 -5.54 12.68 7.50
CA ARG A 71 -6.44 13.85 7.46
C ARG A 71 -7.26 13.89 6.17
N GLY A 72 -6.64 13.58 5.03
CA GLY A 72 -7.31 13.51 3.74
C GLY A 72 -8.46 12.50 3.69
N PHE A 73 -8.27 11.34 4.32
CA PHE A 73 -9.30 10.31 4.46
C PHE A 73 -10.49 10.85 5.26
N LEU A 74 -10.22 11.44 6.43
CA LEU A 74 -11.27 11.98 7.29
C LEU A 74 -12.10 13.06 6.58
N ASP A 75 -11.43 13.93 5.82
CA ASP A 75 -12.08 14.97 5.01
C ASP A 75 -12.89 14.38 3.85
N SER A 76 -12.29 13.47 3.07
CA SER A 76 -12.94 12.86 1.89
C SER A 76 -14.18 12.05 2.25
N TYR A 77 -14.15 11.41 3.42
CA TYR A 77 -15.29 10.68 3.94
C TYR A 77 -16.22 11.57 4.78
N GLU A 78 -16.07 12.89 4.81
CA GLU A 78 -16.97 13.83 5.49
C GLU A 78 -17.16 13.53 7.00
N VAL A 79 -16.08 13.16 7.70
CA VAL A 79 -16.10 13.00 9.17
C VAL A 79 -16.30 14.40 9.80
N PRO A 80 -17.17 14.56 10.83
CA PRO A 80 -17.38 15.87 11.49
C PRO A 80 -16.09 16.48 12.04
N GLU A 81 -15.90 17.80 11.90
CA GLU A 81 -14.64 18.49 12.25
C GLU A 81 -14.16 18.24 13.68
N ASP A 82 -15.08 18.19 14.65
CA ASP A 82 -14.78 17.91 16.05
C ASP A 82 -14.23 16.49 16.25
N VAL A 83 -14.83 15.50 15.57
CA VAL A 83 -14.33 14.11 15.53
C VAL A 83 -12.99 14.03 14.82
N GLN A 84 -12.81 14.76 13.71
CA GLN A 84 -11.52 14.82 13.01
C GLN A 84 -10.42 15.34 13.92
N SER A 85 -10.67 16.46 14.62
CA SER A 85 -9.70 17.05 15.55
C SER A 85 -9.32 16.06 16.65
N ALA A 86 -10.29 15.39 17.27
CA ALA A 86 -10.04 14.37 18.29
C ALA A 86 -9.18 13.20 17.76
N LEU A 87 -9.56 12.63 16.61
CA LEU A 87 -8.81 11.54 15.98
C LEU A 87 -7.38 11.94 15.60
N ILE A 88 -7.19 13.15 15.09
CA ILE A 88 -5.87 13.68 14.72
C ILE A 88 -4.98 13.92 15.96
N GLU A 89 -5.56 14.41 17.06
CA GLU A 89 -4.87 14.59 18.33
C GLU A 89 -4.48 13.24 18.96
N ASN A 90 -5.33 12.23 18.83
CA ASN A 90 -5.08 10.86 19.29
C ASN A 90 -4.18 10.04 18.35
N THR A 91 -3.83 10.57 17.17
CA THR A 91 -2.96 9.88 16.21
C THR A 91 -1.51 9.88 16.69
N ARG A 92 -0.91 8.71 16.81
CA ARG A 92 0.51 8.55 17.12
C ARG A 92 1.33 8.72 15.85
N THR A 93 2.36 9.56 15.91
CA THR A 93 3.34 9.67 14.82
C THR A 93 4.55 8.80 15.09
N VAL A 94 4.98 8.05 14.09
CA VAL A 94 6.20 7.23 14.14
C VAL A 94 7.22 7.70 13.10
N GLU A 95 8.51 7.52 13.41
CA GLU A 95 9.62 8.06 12.61
C GLU A 95 10.09 7.11 11.49
N ASN A 96 9.76 5.81 11.56
CA ASN A 96 10.14 4.85 10.54
C ASN A 96 9.16 3.67 10.43
N THR A 97 9.24 2.99 9.29
CA THR A 97 8.36 1.88 8.92
C THR A 97 8.42 0.70 9.89
N GLU A 98 9.61 0.29 10.36
CA GLU A 98 9.77 -0.86 11.26
C GLU A 98 9.07 -0.62 12.60
N THR A 99 9.27 0.57 13.19
CA THR A 99 8.62 0.98 14.44
C THR A 99 7.09 0.97 14.29
N ARG A 100 6.56 1.32 13.12
CA ARG A 100 5.12 1.29 12.85
C ARG A 100 4.53 -0.12 12.98
N TYR A 101 5.19 -1.11 12.41
CA TYR A 101 4.75 -2.52 12.50
C TYR A 101 4.95 -3.10 13.91
N GLU A 102 5.87 -2.55 14.72
CA GLU A 102 5.93 -2.88 16.14
C GLU A 102 4.74 -2.29 16.92
N GLN A 103 4.31 -1.07 16.60
CA GLN A 103 3.18 -0.41 17.29
C GLN A 103 1.88 -1.20 17.20
N ILE A 104 1.54 -1.77 16.04
CA ILE A 104 0.29 -2.55 15.88
C ILE A 104 0.30 -3.82 16.73
N THR A 105 1.44 -4.29 17.23
CA THR A 105 1.49 -5.43 18.16
C THR A 105 1.19 -5.04 19.61
N THR A 106 1.09 -3.74 19.90
CA THR A 106 0.70 -3.24 21.23
C THR A 106 -0.83 -3.17 21.34
N PRO A 107 -1.40 -3.39 22.54
CA PRO A 107 -2.85 -3.38 22.73
C PRO A 107 -3.50 -2.00 22.56
N ASP A 108 -2.70 -0.93 22.47
CA ASP A 108 -3.18 0.45 22.43
C ASP A 108 -3.14 1.05 21.01
N VAL A 109 -2.98 0.23 19.96
CA VAL A 109 -2.98 0.68 18.56
C VAL A 109 -3.87 -0.24 17.75
N ASP A 110 -4.91 0.32 17.15
CA ASP A 110 -5.91 -0.40 16.39
C ASP A 110 -5.59 -0.43 14.89
N LEU A 111 -5.01 0.67 14.41
CA LEU A 111 -4.72 0.88 13.00
C LEU A 111 -3.32 1.43 12.80
N ILE A 112 -2.65 0.96 11.74
CA ILE A 112 -1.41 1.55 11.25
C ILE A 112 -1.48 1.86 9.77
N GLN A 113 -0.70 2.82 9.33
CA GLN A 113 -0.39 2.97 7.90
C GLN A 113 0.42 1.75 7.42
N GLY A 114 0.24 1.36 6.16
CA GLY A 114 1.11 0.38 5.50
C GLY A 114 1.06 0.48 3.99
N LEU A 115 1.95 -0.24 3.31
CA LEU A 115 1.83 -0.46 1.87
C LEU A 115 1.34 -1.89 1.63
N THR A 116 0.44 -2.07 0.66
CA THR A 116 -0.16 -3.38 0.36
C THR A 116 0.85 -4.48 -0.03
N VAL A 117 2.11 -4.14 -0.31
CA VAL A 117 3.20 -5.09 -0.63
C VAL A 117 4.23 -5.26 0.48
N ASP A 118 4.03 -4.62 1.63
CA ASP A 118 4.94 -4.73 2.76
C ASP A 118 4.98 -6.16 3.30
N ALA A 119 6.18 -6.71 3.42
CA ALA A 119 6.41 -8.05 3.94
C ALA A 119 5.97 -8.23 5.39
N TRP A 120 5.94 -7.13 6.16
CA TRP A 120 5.57 -7.13 7.58
C TRP A 120 4.11 -7.50 7.81
N ILE A 121 3.24 -7.27 6.83
CA ILE A 121 1.84 -7.71 6.91
C ILE A 121 1.75 -9.23 7.08
N ASP A 122 2.55 -10.02 6.35
CA ASP A 122 2.59 -11.47 6.52
C ASP A 122 3.30 -11.91 7.81
N VAL A 123 4.23 -11.09 8.32
CA VAL A 123 5.00 -11.42 9.53
C VAL A 123 4.16 -11.22 10.78
N HIS A 124 3.34 -10.17 10.79
CA HIS A 124 2.49 -9.80 11.92
C HIS A 124 1.04 -10.26 11.76
N ASP A 125 0.71 -11.00 10.70
CA ASP A 125 -0.63 -11.50 10.39
C ASP A 125 -1.68 -10.36 10.42
N LEU A 126 -1.41 -9.31 9.63
CA LEU A 126 -2.24 -8.10 9.60
C LEU A 126 -3.27 -8.16 8.48
N ASP A 127 -4.45 -7.61 8.76
CA ASP A 127 -5.49 -7.41 7.77
C ASP A 127 -5.37 -6.03 7.13
N ILE A 128 -5.66 -5.96 5.82
CA ILE A 128 -5.70 -4.73 5.04
C ILE A 128 -7.16 -4.28 4.95
N LEU A 129 -7.46 -3.05 5.36
CA LEU A 129 -8.80 -2.50 5.15
C LEU A 129 -9.05 -2.29 3.65
N ALA A 130 -10.19 -2.79 3.16
CA ALA A 130 -10.60 -2.57 1.78
C ALA A 130 -10.87 -1.09 1.50
N ASP A 131 -10.50 -0.63 0.29
CA ASP A 131 -10.74 0.73 -0.19
C ASP A 131 -11.70 0.70 -1.39
N PRO A 132 -13.02 0.55 -1.14
CA PRO A 132 -14.02 0.42 -2.20
C PRO A 132 -14.29 1.74 -2.93
N ASP A 133 -14.07 2.88 -2.26
CA ASP A 133 -14.30 4.22 -2.81
C ASP A 133 -13.04 4.79 -3.49
N ASN A 134 -11.93 4.05 -3.47
CA ASN A 134 -10.67 4.36 -4.14
C ASN A 134 -10.07 5.67 -3.65
N PHE A 135 -10.09 5.85 -2.32
CA PHE A 135 -9.50 7.01 -1.67
C PHE A 135 -8.00 7.08 -1.96
N PHE A 136 -7.29 5.97 -1.85
CA PHE A 136 -5.86 5.96 -2.14
C PHE A 136 -5.61 5.94 -3.66
N PRO A 137 -4.61 6.71 -4.14
CA PRO A 137 -4.18 6.62 -5.53
C PRO A 137 -3.73 5.20 -5.86
N ILE A 138 -3.96 4.78 -7.10
CA ILE A 138 -3.51 3.47 -7.59
C ILE A 138 -2.03 3.56 -7.96
N TYR A 139 -1.20 2.74 -7.31
CA TYR A 139 0.22 2.56 -7.57
C TYR A 139 0.44 1.23 -8.27
N ASN A 140 0.58 1.30 -9.60
CA ASN A 140 0.96 0.15 -10.41
C ASN A 140 2.40 0.28 -10.91
N PRO A 141 3.23 -0.75 -10.74
CA PRO A 141 4.59 -0.72 -11.27
C PRO A 141 4.51 -0.83 -12.79
N ALA A 142 5.22 0.06 -13.47
CA ALA A 142 5.29 0.13 -14.92
C ALA A 142 6.74 0.31 -15.36
N PRO A 143 7.29 -0.57 -16.21
CA PRO A 143 8.58 -0.33 -16.82
C PRO A 143 8.56 1.00 -17.61
N MET A 144 9.60 1.82 -17.42
CA MET A 144 9.76 3.06 -18.15
C MET A 144 11.07 3.01 -18.94
N VAL A 145 10.97 3.23 -20.24
CA VAL A 145 12.13 3.28 -21.15
C VAL A 145 12.18 4.65 -21.83
N ASN A 146 13.40 5.13 -22.09
CA ASN A 146 13.60 6.37 -22.83
C ASN A 146 13.03 6.24 -24.26
N GLY A 147 12.29 7.24 -24.74
CA GLY A 147 11.63 7.16 -26.06
C GLY A 147 12.59 6.94 -27.23
N ARG A 148 13.80 7.51 -27.19
CA ARG A 148 14.82 7.23 -28.21
C ARG A 148 15.23 5.76 -28.17
N THR A 149 15.51 5.23 -26.98
CA THR A 149 15.86 3.81 -26.80
C THR A 149 14.73 2.89 -27.25
N ALA A 150 13.47 3.21 -26.92
CA ALA A 150 12.31 2.44 -27.38
C ALA A 150 12.15 2.46 -28.91
N THR A 151 12.55 3.56 -29.56
CA THR A 151 12.52 3.69 -31.02
C THR A 151 13.66 2.91 -31.69
N GLU A 152 14.85 2.94 -31.09
CA GLU A 152 16.03 2.20 -31.55
C GLU A 152 15.94 0.70 -31.28
N HIS A 153 15.22 0.32 -30.21
CA HIS A 153 15.06 -1.04 -29.71
C HIS A 153 13.58 -1.35 -29.39
N PRO A 154 12.71 -1.45 -30.40
CA PRO A 154 11.28 -1.71 -30.20
C PRO A 154 11.01 -3.07 -29.52
N GLU A 155 11.91 -4.04 -29.66
CA GLU A 155 11.83 -5.35 -28.99
C GLU A 155 11.80 -5.27 -27.45
N LEU A 156 12.28 -4.17 -26.88
CA LEU A 156 12.24 -3.93 -25.44
C LEU A 156 10.81 -3.77 -24.93
N ILE A 157 9.89 -3.25 -25.76
CA ILE A 157 8.50 -3.01 -25.35
C ILE A 157 7.86 -4.36 -25.04
N ASP A 158 7.79 -5.27 -25.99
CA ASP A 158 7.19 -6.60 -25.80
C ASP A 158 7.86 -7.37 -24.65
N THR A 159 9.19 -7.22 -24.49
CA THR A 159 9.95 -7.88 -23.42
C THR A 159 9.57 -7.35 -22.04
N LEU A 160 9.44 -6.02 -21.89
CA LEU A 160 9.09 -5.39 -20.61
C LEU A 160 7.60 -5.58 -20.28
N ASP A 161 6.74 -5.55 -21.29
CA ASP A 161 5.29 -5.76 -21.17
C ASP A 161 4.96 -7.14 -20.61
N ALA A 162 5.78 -8.14 -20.97
CA ALA A 162 5.61 -9.51 -20.48
C ALA A 162 5.80 -9.65 -18.95
N ILE A 163 6.50 -8.73 -18.29
CA ILE A 163 6.82 -8.83 -16.86
C ILE A 163 5.57 -8.56 -16.01
N GLY A 164 4.82 -7.51 -16.34
CA GLY A 164 3.68 -7.03 -15.56
C GLY A 164 2.67 -8.12 -15.17
N PRO A 165 2.14 -8.90 -16.14
CA PRO A 165 1.20 -9.99 -15.88
C PRO A 165 1.73 -11.08 -14.95
N THR A 166 3.05 -11.23 -14.81
CA THR A 166 3.66 -12.26 -13.95
C THR A 166 3.70 -11.86 -12.47
N LEU A 167 3.54 -10.58 -12.15
CA LEU A 167 3.63 -10.08 -10.78
C LEU A 167 2.37 -10.37 -9.96
N GLY A 168 1.34 -10.99 -10.56
CA GLY A 168 0.11 -11.36 -9.86
C GLY A 168 -0.56 -10.13 -9.25
N ASP A 169 -1.18 -10.27 -8.09
CA ASP A 169 -1.72 -9.17 -7.30
C ASP A 169 -0.73 -8.68 -6.21
N ALA A 170 -1.16 -7.75 -5.35
CA ALA A 170 -0.34 -7.27 -4.25
C ALA A 170 0.17 -8.38 -3.32
N SER A 171 -0.57 -9.50 -3.17
CA SER A 171 -0.13 -10.64 -2.36
C SER A 171 1.05 -11.38 -3.01
N GLU A 172 1.05 -11.54 -4.33
CA GLU A 172 2.15 -12.18 -5.04
C GLU A 172 3.41 -11.30 -5.01
N MET A 173 3.26 -10.00 -5.25
CA MET A 173 4.37 -9.04 -5.12
C MET A 173 4.95 -9.02 -3.70
N ARG A 174 4.09 -9.09 -2.67
CA ARG A 174 4.51 -9.17 -1.27
C ARG A 174 5.35 -10.41 -0.97
N LYS A 175 5.05 -11.56 -1.58
CA LYS A 175 5.90 -12.77 -1.45
C LYS A 175 7.32 -12.53 -1.97
N LEU A 176 7.46 -11.84 -3.10
CA LEU A 176 8.77 -11.47 -3.65
C LEU A 176 9.50 -10.48 -2.72
N VAL A 177 8.79 -9.46 -2.23
CA VAL A 177 9.33 -8.48 -1.26
C VAL A 177 9.78 -9.17 0.02
N ARG A 178 9.01 -10.14 0.54
CA ARG A 178 9.32 -10.90 1.76
C ARG A 178 10.60 -11.71 1.63
N GLN A 179 10.84 -12.34 0.48
CA GLN A 179 12.09 -13.06 0.23
C GLN A 179 13.33 -12.17 0.39
N VAL A 180 13.23 -10.90 -0.01
CA VAL A 180 14.31 -9.92 0.12
C VAL A 180 14.38 -9.37 1.55
N LYS A 181 13.27 -8.80 2.04
CA LYS A 181 13.25 -8.04 3.30
C LYS A 181 13.41 -8.93 4.54
N VAL A 182 12.77 -10.08 4.55
CA VAL A 182 12.76 -11.01 5.69
C VAL A 182 13.71 -12.18 5.44
N GLY A 183 13.71 -12.72 4.21
CA GLY A 183 14.58 -13.83 3.83
C GLY A 183 16.04 -13.43 3.57
N ASN A 184 16.34 -12.12 3.51
CA ASN A 184 17.67 -11.59 3.20
C ASN A 184 18.28 -12.15 1.90
N LYS A 185 17.44 -12.56 0.94
CA LYS A 185 17.89 -13.00 -0.38
C LYS A 185 18.32 -11.79 -1.20
N ASP A 186 19.35 -11.96 -2.05
CA ASP A 186 19.74 -10.93 -3.02
C ASP A 186 18.58 -10.66 -3.99
N PRO A 187 18.14 -9.40 -4.17
CA PRO A 187 17.04 -9.05 -5.07
C PRO A 187 17.22 -9.56 -6.51
N ARG A 188 18.46 -9.64 -7.00
CA ARG A 188 18.77 -10.15 -8.34
C ARG A 188 18.51 -11.65 -8.45
N ILE A 189 18.77 -12.39 -7.37
CA ILE A 189 18.45 -13.82 -7.31
C ILE A 189 16.94 -14.01 -7.31
N VAL A 190 16.21 -13.28 -6.46
CA VAL A 190 14.73 -13.34 -6.41
C VAL A 190 14.12 -12.99 -7.77
N ALA A 191 14.58 -11.91 -8.40
CA ALA A 191 14.10 -11.51 -9.73
C ALA A 191 14.40 -12.56 -10.81
N ARG A 192 15.60 -13.15 -10.81
CA ARG A 192 15.98 -14.18 -11.78
C ARG A 192 15.17 -15.46 -11.59
N GLU A 193 14.97 -15.89 -10.35
CA GLU A 193 14.13 -17.05 -9.99
C GLU A 193 12.69 -16.83 -10.46
N HIS A 194 12.10 -15.65 -10.18
CA HIS A 194 10.74 -15.29 -10.60
C HIS A 194 10.57 -15.28 -12.12
N LEU A 195 11.50 -14.65 -12.84
CA LEU A 195 11.45 -14.59 -14.30
C LEU A 195 11.61 -15.99 -14.92
N ALA A 196 12.51 -16.83 -14.40
CA ALA A 196 12.68 -18.20 -14.86
C ALA A 196 11.45 -19.07 -14.59
N SER A 197 10.85 -18.97 -13.40
CA SER A 197 9.61 -19.71 -13.10
C SER A 197 8.40 -19.22 -13.91
N SER A 198 8.42 -17.96 -14.35
CA SER A 198 7.39 -17.37 -15.20
C SER A 198 7.63 -17.61 -16.70
N GLY A 199 8.69 -18.34 -17.07
CA GLY A 199 9.03 -18.64 -18.47
C GLY A 199 9.60 -17.47 -19.25
N LEU A 200 10.12 -16.44 -18.58
CA LEU A 200 10.72 -15.25 -19.18
C LEU A 200 12.26 -15.31 -19.23
N LEU A 201 12.89 -16.36 -18.68
CA LEU A 201 14.34 -16.62 -18.70
C LEU A 201 14.68 -18.10 -18.91
#